data_AF-A0A6P8LGF0-F1
#
_entry.id   AF-A0A6P8LGF0-F1
#
_cell.length_a   1.000
_cell.length_b   1.000
_cell.length_c   1.000
_cell.angle_alpha   90.00
_cell.angle_beta   90.00
_cell.angle_gamma   90.00
#
_symmetry.space_group_name_H-M   'P 1'
#
loop_
_entity.id
_entity.type
_entity.pdbx_description
1 polymer ?
#
loop_
_entity_poly.entity_id
_entity_poly.type
_entity_poly.pdbx_seq_one_letter_code
_entity_poly.pdbx_strand_id
1 'polypeptide(L)'
;MPHAICFLVVLGVCTLDGSGVLGGYLEDTYPASVIEDAHLNTIQLLEKYKHPAETHQVTTDDKYILTLHRIARPGAKPVLLVHGLEDTSSTWIVMGPESGLGYFLYANGYDVWMGNVRGNRYSKGHVKLNPNTDKSYWSFSWHEIGMYDLPAMIDGVLQKTGYQKLSYFGHSQGTTSFFVMASSRPEYNAKIHLMSALAPVAFMKHMKAPLMGMARMGMNMFGDNFELFPHSEIFLNHCLSSAAMLKTCMRFYWQIVGKNREEQNMVDHVPCGFGPSSRWL
;
A
#
# COMPACT_ATOMS: atom_id res chain seq x y z
N MET A 1 3.71 22.34 23.40
CA MET A 1 3.34 21.22 24.30
C MET A 1 2.05 21.43 25.13
N PRO A 2 1.02 22.17 24.65
CA PRO A 2 -0.35 21.97 25.17
C PRO A 2 -1.39 21.56 24.11
N HIS A 3 -1.01 21.50 22.83
CA HIS A 3 -1.97 21.22 21.73
C HIS A 3 -1.93 19.78 21.20
N ALA A 4 -0.92 18.97 21.58
CA ALA A 4 -0.88 17.54 21.29
C ALA A 4 -1.98 16.76 22.05
N ILE A 5 -2.50 17.33 23.13
CA ILE A 5 -3.59 16.74 23.91
C ILE A 5 -4.93 16.90 23.18
N CYS A 6 -5.12 17.95 22.36
CA CYS A 6 -6.42 18.20 21.73
C CYS A 6 -6.76 17.21 20.61
N PHE A 7 -5.76 16.68 19.90
CA PHE A 7 -5.97 15.64 18.87
C PHE A 7 -6.22 14.25 19.48
N LEU A 8 -5.64 13.96 20.64
CA LEU A 8 -5.92 12.77 21.43
C LEU A 8 -7.29 12.85 22.15
N VAL A 9 -7.75 14.06 22.49
CA VAL A 9 -9.05 14.28 23.14
C VAL A 9 -10.24 14.07 22.19
N VAL A 10 -10.09 14.27 20.88
CA VAL A 10 -11.16 13.90 19.92
C VAL A 10 -11.35 12.37 19.82
N LEU A 11 -10.33 11.58 20.20
CA LEU A 11 -10.44 10.12 20.41
C LEU A 11 -10.76 9.74 21.87
N GLY A 12 -10.70 10.69 22.81
CA GLY A 12 -10.79 10.47 24.25
C GLY A 12 -12.16 10.71 24.89
N VAL A 13 -13.22 11.02 24.13
CA VAL A 13 -14.56 11.34 24.67
C VAL A 13 -15.56 10.18 24.54
N CYS A 14 -15.11 8.93 24.39
CA CYS A 14 -16.01 7.76 24.40
C CYS A 14 -15.60 6.68 25.40
N THR A 15 -14.88 7.02 26.46
CA THR A 15 -14.65 6.11 27.60
C THR A 15 -15.56 6.49 28.77
N LEU A 16 -16.86 6.27 28.61
CA LEU A 16 -17.79 6.03 29.71
C LEU A 16 -18.75 4.93 29.24
N ASP A 17 -18.24 3.70 29.20
CA ASP A 17 -18.93 2.56 29.80
C ASP A 17 -18.01 1.35 29.75
N GLY A 18 -17.55 0.97 30.95
CA GLY A 18 -16.70 -0.18 31.21
C GLY A 18 -17.47 -1.50 31.09
N SER A 19 -17.80 -1.89 29.87
CA SER A 19 -18.23 -3.26 29.53
C SER A 19 -17.76 -3.62 28.13
N GLY A 20 -16.44 -3.57 27.91
CA GLY A 20 -15.81 -4.04 26.68
C GLY A 20 -15.88 -5.55 26.58
N VAL A 21 -16.79 -6.04 25.74
CA VAL A 21 -16.75 -7.38 25.14
C VAL A 21 -15.48 -7.46 24.28
N LEU A 22 -14.38 -7.87 24.90
CA LEU A 22 -13.07 -8.04 24.28
C LEU A 22 -12.98 -9.46 23.70
N GLY A 23 -13.31 -9.58 22.41
CA GLY A 23 -13.16 -10.81 21.61
C GLY A 23 -14.51 -11.26 21.02
N GLY A 24 -14.69 -11.08 19.72
CA GLY A 24 -15.90 -11.55 19.02
C GLY A 24 -16.36 -10.68 17.85
N TYR A 25 -16.11 -9.36 17.83
CA TYR A 25 -16.70 -8.51 16.79
C TYR A 25 -16.29 -8.90 15.36
N LEU A 26 -15.04 -9.28 15.13
CA LEU A 26 -14.59 -9.74 13.81
C LEU A 26 -15.19 -11.10 13.48
N GLU A 27 -15.09 -12.04 14.43
CA GLU A 27 -15.58 -13.42 14.34
C GLU A 27 -17.09 -13.51 14.13
N ASP A 28 -17.85 -12.56 14.70
CA ASP A 28 -19.31 -12.47 14.62
C ASP A 28 -19.78 -11.76 13.33
N THR A 29 -18.91 -10.96 12.69
CA THR A 29 -19.30 -10.07 11.57
C THR A 29 -18.79 -10.56 10.22
N TYR A 30 -17.64 -11.24 10.17
CA TYR A 30 -16.98 -11.62 8.91
C TYR A 30 -16.84 -13.13 8.78
N PRO A 31 -16.88 -13.68 7.54
CA PRO A 31 -16.58 -15.09 7.32
C PRO A 31 -15.17 -15.43 7.83
N ALA A 32 -15.01 -16.63 8.39
CA ALA A 32 -13.71 -17.09 8.91
C ALA A 32 -12.58 -17.03 7.86
N SER A 33 -12.91 -17.25 6.58
CA SER A 33 -11.97 -17.14 5.46
C SER A 33 -11.42 -15.72 5.26
N VAL A 34 -12.25 -14.70 5.49
CA VAL A 34 -11.87 -13.28 5.38
C VAL A 34 -11.01 -12.87 6.57
N ILE A 35 -11.36 -13.35 7.77
CA ILE A 35 -10.55 -13.13 8.98
C ILE A 35 -9.19 -13.79 8.81
N GLU A 36 -9.14 -15.01 8.29
CA GLU A 36 -7.87 -15.68 7.99
C GLU A 36 -7.03 -14.86 7.01
N ASP A 37 -7.60 -14.41 5.89
CA ASP A 37 -6.91 -13.59 4.88
C ASP A 37 -6.32 -12.31 5.47
N ALA A 38 -7.03 -11.66 6.40
CA ALA A 38 -6.58 -10.44 7.07
C ALA A 38 -5.23 -10.61 7.82
N HIS A 39 -4.91 -11.83 8.25
CA HIS A 39 -3.67 -12.12 8.99
C HIS A 39 -2.50 -12.53 8.09
N LEU A 40 -2.74 -12.72 6.79
CA LEU A 40 -1.75 -13.19 5.84
C LEU A 40 -1.02 -12.04 5.15
N ASN A 41 0.28 -12.23 4.92
CA ASN A 41 1.03 -11.34 4.03
C ASN A 41 0.75 -11.68 2.55
N THR A 42 1.24 -10.86 1.62
CA THR A 42 0.98 -11.02 0.19
C THR A 42 1.39 -12.41 -0.33
N ILE A 43 2.53 -12.94 0.08
CA ILE A 43 3.01 -14.27 -0.36
C ILE A 43 2.13 -15.38 0.21
N GLN A 44 1.80 -15.30 1.49
CA GLN A 44 0.92 -16.27 2.15
C GLN A 44 -0.49 -16.29 1.53
N LEU A 45 -1.03 -15.13 1.13
CA LEU A 45 -2.29 -15.05 0.39
C LEU A 45 -2.18 -15.79 -0.96
N LEU A 46 -1.13 -15.55 -1.72
CA LEU A 46 -0.91 -16.24 -3.00
C LEU A 46 -0.79 -17.75 -2.81
N GLU A 47 -0.05 -18.20 -1.79
CA GLU A 47 0.13 -19.62 -1.47
C GLU A 47 -1.18 -20.28 -1.03
N LYS A 48 -1.97 -19.62 -0.16
CA LYS A 48 -3.31 -20.09 0.25
C LYS A 48 -4.20 -20.31 -0.96
N TYR A 49 -4.19 -19.36 -1.88
CA TYR A 49 -4.94 -19.43 -3.13
C TYR A 49 -4.23 -20.23 -4.24
N LYS A 50 -3.18 -20.99 -3.92
CA LYS A 50 -2.49 -21.95 -4.81
C LYS A 50 -1.87 -21.32 -6.06
N HIS A 51 -1.37 -20.10 -5.95
CA HIS A 51 -0.66 -19.41 -7.02
C HIS A 51 0.86 -19.45 -6.80
N PRO A 52 1.68 -19.48 -7.88
CA PRO A 52 3.13 -19.55 -7.77
C PRO A 52 3.70 -18.21 -7.28
N ALA A 53 3.93 -18.12 -5.97
CA ALA A 53 4.39 -16.91 -5.31
C ALA A 53 5.92 -16.85 -5.31
N GLU A 54 6.49 -15.73 -5.74
CA GLU A 54 7.92 -15.45 -5.60
C GLU A 54 8.15 -14.07 -4.98
N THR A 55 9.23 -13.96 -4.21
CA THR A 55 9.75 -12.69 -3.68
C THR A 55 11.08 -12.39 -4.35
N HIS A 56 11.24 -11.16 -4.83
CA HIS A 56 12.47 -10.64 -5.42
C HIS A 56 12.87 -9.34 -4.73
N GLN A 57 14.17 -9.05 -4.73
CA GLN A 57 14.68 -7.78 -4.23
C GLN A 57 15.48 -7.05 -5.30
N VAL A 58 15.31 -5.72 -5.33
CA VAL A 58 16.12 -4.82 -6.15
C VAL A 58 16.70 -3.74 -5.26
N THR A 59 17.91 -3.29 -5.59
CA THR A 59 18.56 -2.18 -4.88
C THR A 59 18.57 -0.96 -5.79
N THR A 60 18.03 0.14 -5.28
CA THR A 60 18.01 1.43 -5.97
C THR A 60 19.39 2.08 -6.00
N ASP A 61 19.57 3.05 -6.90
CA ASP A 61 20.83 3.80 -7.01
C ASP A 61 21.20 4.50 -5.70
N ASP A 62 20.20 5.04 -5.01
CA ASP A 62 20.30 5.68 -3.69
C ASP A 62 20.16 4.70 -2.51
N LYS A 63 20.28 3.39 -2.78
CA LYS A 63 20.56 2.31 -1.82
C LYS A 63 19.40 1.84 -0.94
N TYR A 64 18.16 2.20 -1.25
CA TYR A 64 16.98 1.49 -0.74
C TYR A 64 16.88 0.09 -1.35
N ILE A 65 16.48 -0.88 -0.53
CA ILE A 65 16.25 -2.26 -0.94
C ILE A 65 14.74 -2.47 -1.00
N LEU A 66 14.24 -2.72 -2.20
CA LEU A 66 12.82 -2.82 -2.49
C LEU A 66 12.45 -4.28 -2.72
N THR A 67 11.31 -4.69 -2.17
CA THR A 67 10.75 -6.02 -2.36
C THR A 67 9.67 -6.02 -3.43
N LEU A 68 9.78 -6.90 -4.42
CA LEU A 68 8.71 -7.18 -5.38
C LEU A 68 8.13 -8.56 -5.08
N HIS A 69 6.81 -8.66 -5.08
CA HIS A 69 6.11 -9.94 -5.09
C HIS A 69 5.69 -10.28 -6.51
N ARG A 70 5.67 -11.57 -6.85
CA ARG A 70 5.36 -12.02 -8.21
C ARG A 70 4.42 -13.22 -8.18
N ILE A 71 3.42 -13.20 -9.06
CA ILE A 71 2.69 -14.41 -9.45
C ILE A 71 3.37 -14.95 -10.71
N ALA A 72 4.28 -15.91 -10.51
CA ALA A 72 5.27 -16.26 -11.52
C ALA A 72 4.67 -17.00 -12.72
N ARG A 73 4.90 -16.46 -13.92
CA ARG A 73 4.65 -17.13 -15.19
C ARG A 73 5.85 -16.98 -16.12
N PRO A 74 6.93 -17.76 -15.93
CA PRO A 74 8.12 -17.68 -16.78
C PRO A 74 7.79 -17.77 -18.27
N GLY A 75 8.38 -16.88 -19.07
CA GLY A 75 8.13 -16.79 -20.52
C GLY A 75 6.93 -15.94 -20.93
N ALA A 76 6.03 -15.58 -20.01
CA ALA A 76 4.93 -14.66 -20.30
C ALA A 76 5.34 -13.18 -20.26
N LYS A 77 4.51 -12.32 -20.85
CA LYS A 77 4.76 -10.87 -20.88
C LYS A 77 4.67 -10.28 -19.46
N PRO A 78 5.67 -9.52 -19.00
CA PRO A 78 5.65 -8.93 -17.66
C PRO A 78 4.68 -7.76 -17.55
N VAL A 79 3.97 -7.73 -16.44
CA VAL A 79 3.16 -6.59 -15.97
C VAL A 79 3.66 -6.17 -14.60
N LEU A 80 3.92 -4.87 -14.41
CA LEU A 80 4.30 -4.29 -13.13
C LEU A 80 3.12 -3.49 -12.56
N LEU A 81 2.64 -3.90 -11.39
CA LEU A 81 1.57 -3.26 -10.63
C LEU A 81 2.17 -2.46 -9.46
N VAL A 82 1.88 -1.15 -9.37
CA VAL A 82 2.44 -0.27 -8.33
C VAL A 82 1.34 0.47 -7.58
N HIS A 83 1.29 0.21 -6.27
CA HIS A 83 0.22 0.64 -5.36
C HIS A 83 0.21 2.15 -5.08
N GLY A 84 -0.79 2.59 -4.30
CA GLY A 84 -0.96 4.00 -3.91
C GLY A 84 -0.20 4.41 -2.64
N LEU A 85 -0.55 5.57 -2.10
CA LEU A 85 -0.05 6.07 -0.81
C LEU A 85 -0.51 5.15 0.34
N GLU A 86 0.37 4.87 1.31
CA GLU A 86 0.07 4.01 2.49
C GLU A 86 -0.49 2.63 2.12
N ASP A 87 0.04 2.02 1.06
CA ASP A 87 -0.46 0.75 0.52
C ASP A 87 0.71 -0.24 0.33
N THR A 88 0.38 -1.47 -0.05
CA THR A 88 1.36 -2.51 -0.37
C THR A 88 0.94 -3.31 -1.60
N SER A 89 1.81 -4.20 -2.04
CA SER A 89 1.52 -5.21 -3.07
C SER A 89 0.22 -6.01 -2.86
N SER A 90 -0.30 -6.15 -1.63
CA SER A 90 -1.54 -6.91 -1.37
C SER A 90 -2.76 -6.32 -2.06
N THR A 91 -2.81 -5.01 -2.30
CA THR A 91 -3.93 -4.29 -2.94
C THR A 91 -4.42 -4.94 -4.23
N TRP A 92 -3.50 -5.56 -4.97
CA TRP A 92 -3.78 -6.19 -6.27
C TRP A 92 -4.42 -7.57 -6.17
N ILE A 93 -4.38 -8.20 -5.00
CA ILE A 93 -4.82 -9.59 -4.78
C ILE A 93 -5.78 -9.73 -3.60
N VAL A 94 -5.98 -8.67 -2.82
CA VAL A 94 -6.72 -8.71 -1.55
C VAL A 94 -8.19 -9.07 -1.72
N MET A 95 -8.77 -8.79 -2.89
CA MET A 95 -10.14 -9.14 -3.25
C MET A 95 -10.32 -10.63 -3.65
N GLY A 96 -9.29 -11.46 -3.45
CA GLY A 96 -9.32 -12.89 -3.73
C GLY A 96 -9.24 -13.25 -5.23
N PRO A 97 -9.16 -14.54 -5.58
CA PRO A 97 -8.90 -15.02 -6.94
C PRO A 97 -9.91 -14.60 -8.00
N GLU A 98 -11.16 -14.36 -7.62
CA GLU A 98 -12.23 -14.01 -8.56
C GLU A 98 -12.23 -12.53 -8.95
N SER A 99 -11.75 -11.64 -8.08
CA SER A 99 -11.87 -10.18 -8.25
C SER A 99 -10.54 -9.43 -8.21
N GLY A 100 -9.46 -10.04 -7.70
CA GLY A 100 -8.15 -9.41 -7.62
C GLY A 100 -7.51 -9.23 -9.01
N LEU A 101 -7.10 -8.00 -9.35
CA LEU A 101 -6.48 -7.68 -10.64
C LEU A 101 -5.23 -8.53 -10.92
N GLY A 102 -4.43 -8.83 -9.89
CA GLY A 102 -3.26 -9.69 -10.02
C GLY A 102 -3.62 -11.10 -10.50
N TYR A 103 -4.68 -11.68 -9.93
CA TYR A 103 -5.19 -12.99 -10.35
C TYR A 103 -5.81 -12.95 -11.74
N PHE A 104 -6.60 -11.91 -12.05
CA PHE A 104 -7.18 -11.71 -13.37
C PHE A 104 -6.10 -11.65 -14.47
N LEU A 105 -5.05 -10.86 -14.27
CA LEU A 105 -3.94 -10.77 -15.23
C LEU A 105 -3.19 -12.10 -15.35
N TYR A 106 -2.94 -12.78 -14.23
CA TYR A 106 -2.28 -14.08 -14.25
C TYR A 106 -3.10 -15.13 -15.02
N ALA A 107 -4.41 -15.18 -14.81
CA ALA A 107 -5.33 -16.08 -15.52
C ALA A 107 -5.36 -15.78 -17.03
N ASN A 108 -5.16 -14.52 -17.41
CA ASN A 108 -5.05 -14.06 -18.81
C ASN A 108 -3.63 -14.18 -19.39
N GLY A 109 -2.76 -14.97 -18.76
CA GLY A 109 -1.48 -15.37 -19.35
C GLY A 109 -0.33 -14.36 -19.19
N TYR A 110 -0.43 -13.42 -18.25
CA TYR A 110 0.65 -12.48 -17.93
C TYR A 110 1.55 -13.00 -16.80
N ASP A 111 2.79 -12.50 -16.78
CA ASP A 111 3.72 -12.63 -15.66
C ASP A 111 3.56 -11.41 -14.74
N VAL A 112 3.00 -11.59 -13.55
CA VAL A 112 2.49 -10.49 -12.73
C VAL A 112 3.49 -10.14 -11.64
N TRP A 113 4.01 -8.91 -11.69
CA TRP A 113 4.92 -8.33 -10.72
C TRP A 113 4.21 -7.22 -9.94
N MET A 114 4.36 -7.21 -8.62
CA MET A 114 3.75 -6.27 -7.70
C MET A 114 4.85 -5.57 -6.91
N GLY A 115 5.08 -4.30 -7.21
CA GLY A 115 6.12 -3.50 -6.59
C GLY A 115 5.71 -3.00 -5.21
N ASN A 116 6.65 -3.00 -4.26
CA ASN A 116 6.54 -2.29 -2.99
C ASN A 116 7.56 -1.15 -2.96
N VAL A 117 7.07 0.08 -2.84
CA VAL A 117 7.93 1.28 -2.80
C VAL A 117 8.62 1.44 -1.45
N ARG A 118 9.73 2.18 -1.42
CA ARG A 118 10.53 2.45 -0.21
C ARG A 118 9.67 2.89 0.97
N GLY A 119 10.03 2.41 2.16
CA GLY A 119 9.38 2.77 3.43
C GLY A 119 8.10 2.00 3.76
N ASN A 120 7.45 1.33 2.80
CA ASN A 120 6.29 0.49 3.11
C ASN A 120 6.70 -0.80 3.88
N ARG A 121 5.71 -1.58 4.35
CA ARG A 121 5.89 -2.84 5.11
C ARG A 121 7.00 -3.76 4.58
N TYR A 122 7.13 -3.90 3.26
CA TYR A 122 8.01 -4.89 2.64
C TYR A 122 9.34 -4.29 2.16
N SER A 123 9.46 -2.96 2.11
CA SER A 123 10.61 -2.25 1.53
C SER A 123 11.22 -1.26 2.53
N LYS A 124 11.42 -1.70 3.79
CA LYS A 124 12.12 -0.94 4.84
C LYS A 124 13.65 -1.11 4.86
N GLY A 125 14.21 -1.84 3.91
CA GLY A 125 15.65 -2.08 3.83
C GLY A 125 16.42 -0.92 3.20
N HIS A 126 17.63 -0.67 3.67
CA HIS A 126 18.60 0.24 3.04
C HIS A 126 20.02 -0.25 3.33
N VAL A 127 20.96 -0.07 2.38
CA VAL A 127 22.33 -0.61 2.50
C VAL A 127 23.09 -0.02 3.70
N LYS A 128 22.78 1.23 4.09
CA LYS A 128 23.52 1.97 5.13
C LYS A 128 22.68 2.55 6.27
N LEU A 129 21.38 2.70 6.09
CA LEU A 129 20.52 3.48 6.98
C LEU A 129 19.56 2.52 7.65
N ASN A 130 19.28 2.74 8.92
CA ASN A 130 18.31 1.98 9.68
C ASN A 130 17.02 2.80 9.83
N PRO A 131 15.87 2.30 9.32
CA PRO A 131 14.59 3.02 9.38
C PRO A 131 14.12 3.35 10.81
N ASN A 132 14.59 2.62 11.81
CA ASN A 132 14.18 2.79 13.21
C ASN A 132 15.02 3.83 13.97
N THR A 133 16.23 4.15 13.50
CA THR A 133 17.17 5.03 14.21
C THR A 133 17.60 6.23 13.39
N ASP A 134 17.71 6.09 12.07
CA ASP A 134 18.23 7.13 11.18
C ASP A 134 17.08 7.87 10.52
N LYS A 135 16.80 9.09 11.00
CA LYS A 135 15.76 9.95 10.41
C LYS A 135 15.96 10.16 8.90
N SER A 136 17.20 10.24 8.44
CA SER A 136 17.53 10.38 7.01
C SER A 136 16.98 9.26 6.13
N TYR A 137 16.68 8.08 6.69
CA TYR A 137 15.96 7.01 5.98
C TYR A 137 14.60 7.48 5.46
N TRP A 138 13.93 8.39 6.18
CA TRP A 138 12.60 8.88 5.82
C TRP A 138 12.64 10.18 4.99
N SER A 139 13.83 10.57 4.52
CA SER A 139 14.04 11.77 3.70
C SER A 139 13.76 11.50 2.23
N PHE A 140 12.55 11.07 1.91
CA PHE A 140 12.10 10.85 0.54
C PHE A 140 10.62 11.24 0.38
N SER A 141 10.20 11.34 -0.87
CA SER A 141 8.83 11.59 -1.28
C SER A 141 8.46 10.70 -2.47
N TRP A 142 7.26 10.90 -3.02
CA TRP A 142 6.85 10.29 -4.29
C TRP A 142 7.80 10.64 -5.45
N HIS A 143 8.62 11.71 -5.33
CA HIS A 143 9.62 12.08 -6.32
C HIS A 143 10.74 11.05 -6.41
N GLU A 144 11.35 10.69 -5.27
CA GLU A 144 12.41 9.69 -5.21
C GLU A 144 11.90 8.30 -5.65
N ILE A 145 10.64 7.97 -5.34
CA ILE A 145 9.99 6.76 -5.85
C ILE A 145 9.99 6.76 -7.40
N GLY A 146 9.63 7.88 -8.03
CA GLY A 146 9.68 8.00 -9.49
C GLY A 146 11.11 7.98 -10.04
N MET A 147 12.06 8.62 -9.37
CA MET A 147 13.43 8.77 -9.84
C MET A 147 14.29 7.51 -9.69
N TYR A 148 14.04 6.70 -8.66
CA TYR A 148 14.92 5.60 -8.27
C TYR A 148 14.19 4.26 -8.12
N ASP A 149 13.03 4.23 -7.47
CA ASP A 149 12.32 2.97 -7.21
C ASP A 149 11.78 2.35 -8.49
N LEU A 150 11.05 3.13 -9.29
CA LEU A 150 10.47 2.62 -10.54
C LEU A 150 11.55 2.16 -11.53
N PRO A 151 12.64 2.93 -11.78
CA PRO A 151 13.78 2.46 -12.56
C PRO A 151 14.36 1.13 -12.10
N ALA A 152 14.65 0.98 -10.80
CA ALA A 152 15.22 -0.25 -10.25
C ALA A 152 14.27 -1.45 -10.38
N MET A 153 12.98 -1.24 -10.12
CA MET A 153 11.95 -2.27 -10.31
C MET A 153 11.82 -2.68 -11.78
N ILE A 154 11.72 -1.71 -12.70
CA ILE A 154 11.58 -1.98 -14.14
C ILE A 154 12.80 -2.75 -14.64
N ASP A 155 14.01 -2.30 -14.32
CA ASP A 155 15.23 -2.96 -14.77
C ASP A 155 15.38 -4.35 -14.18
N GLY A 156 15.06 -4.54 -12.90
CA GLY A 156 15.04 -5.85 -12.27
C GLY A 156 14.06 -6.82 -12.93
N VAL A 157 12.85 -6.37 -13.25
CA VAL A 157 11.83 -7.18 -13.95
C VAL A 157 12.28 -7.52 -15.37
N LEU A 158 12.76 -6.54 -16.14
CA LEU A 158 13.20 -6.77 -17.52
C LEU A 158 14.43 -7.69 -17.57
N GLN A 159 15.39 -7.50 -16.65
CA GLN A 159 16.55 -8.37 -16.53
C GLN A 159 16.15 -9.82 -16.17
N LYS A 160 15.24 -9.99 -15.21
CA LYS A 160 14.79 -11.32 -14.78
C LYS A 160 14.02 -12.06 -15.88
N THR A 161 13.22 -11.34 -16.65
CA THR A 161 12.30 -11.93 -17.63
C THR A 161 12.89 -12.00 -19.04
N GLY A 162 13.94 -11.22 -19.34
CA GLY A 162 14.55 -11.12 -20.66
C GLY A 162 13.75 -10.27 -21.66
N TYR A 163 12.62 -9.68 -21.24
CA TYR A 163 11.82 -8.80 -22.07
C TYR A 163 12.45 -7.41 -22.18
N GLN A 164 12.21 -6.72 -23.30
CA GLN A 164 12.67 -5.35 -23.52
C GLN A 164 11.69 -4.29 -23.00
N LYS A 165 10.42 -4.67 -22.83
CA LYS A 165 9.35 -3.80 -22.35
C LYS A 165 8.40 -4.54 -21.42
N LEU A 166 7.79 -3.82 -20.48
CA LEU A 166 6.71 -4.31 -19.62
C LEU A 166 5.49 -3.40 -19.69
N SER A 167 4.33 -3.91 -19.28
CA SER A 167 3.14 -3.07 -19.08
C SER A 167 3.08 -2.61 -17.63
N TYR A 168 2.72 -1.35 -17.41
CA TYR A 168 2.68 -0.73 -16.09
C TYR A 168 1.25 -0.39 -15.70
N PHE A 169 0.85 -0.73 -14.49
CA PHE A 169 -0.40 -0.27 -13.90
C PHE A 169 -0.08 0.44 -12.59
N GLY A 170 -0.47 1.71 -12.51
CA GLY A 170 -0.31 2.51 -11.29
C GLY A 170 -1.66 2.84 -10.70
N HIS A 171 -1.80 2.78 -9.38
CA HIS A 171 -2.96 3.31 -8.67
C HIS A 171 -2.57 4.54 -7.84
N SER A 172 -3.35 5.63 -7.92
CA SER A 172 -3.17 6.82 -7.08
C SER A 172 -1.72 7.34 -7.11
N GLN A 173 -0.99 7.33 -5.99
CA GLN A 173 0.43 7.72 -5.95
C GLN A 173 1.32 6.95 -6.94
N GLY A 174 1.04 5.68 -7.21
CA GLY A 174 1.78 4.92 -8.23
C GLY A 174 1.72 5.58 -9.61
N THR A 175 0.59 6.23 -9.96
CA THR A 175 0.50 7.04 -11.19
C THR A 175 1.36 8.30 -11.11
N THR A 176 1.39 8.98 -9.97
CA THR A 176 2.22 10.17 -9.75
C THR A 176 3.69 9.86 -9.93
N SER A 177 4.18 8.79 -9.29
CA SER A 177 5.56 8.34 -9.41
C SER A 177 5.90 7.93 -10.85
N PHE A 178 4.97 7.29 -11.57
CA PHE A 178 5.16 7.02 -13.00
C PHE A 178 5.31 8.31 -13.80
N PHE A 179 4.45 9.31 -13.59
CA PHE A 179 4.54 10.59 -14.30
C PHE A 179 5.88 11.30 -14.03
N VAL A 180 6.38 11.27 -12.79
CA VAL A 180 7.71 11.78 -12.45
C VAL A 180 8.80 11.05 -13.23
N MET A 181 8.80 9.72 -13.20
CA MET A 181 9.78 8.93 -13.94
C MET A 181 9.72 9.24 -15.43
N ALA A 182 8.52 9.22 -16.03
CA ALA A 182 8.33 9.41 -17.45
C ALA A 182 8.74 10.80 -17.95
N SER A 183 8.60 11.84 -17.11
CA SER A 183 9.03 13.21 -17.44
C SER A 183 10.50 13.47 -17.16
N SER A 184 11.02 12.96 -16.04
CA SER A 184 12.36 13.29 -15.54
C SER A 184 13.43 12.30 -16.00
N ARG A 185 13.02 11.09 -16.41
CA ARG A 185 13.85 9.99 -16.93
C ARG A 185 13.26 9.43 -18.22
N PRO A 186 13.16 10.24 -19.29
CA PRO A 186 12.46 9.88 -20.51
C PRO A 186 13.03 8.63 -21.21
N GLU A 187 14.28 8.24 -20.92
CA GLU A 187 14.87 6.99 -21.39
C GLU A 187 14.07 5.74 -20.95
N TYR A 188 13.37 5.79 -19.82
CA TYR A 188 12.51 4.68 -19.36
C TYR A 188 11.21 4.57 -20.16
N ASN A 189 10.77 5.61 -20.86
CA ASN A 189 9.58 5.52 -21.71
C ASN A 189 9.73 4.46 -22.81
N ALA A 190 10.97 4.24 -23.28
CA ALA A 190 11.26 3.19 -24.26
C ALA A 190 11.06 1.77 -23.72
N LYS A 191 11.11 1.59 -22.38
CA LYS A 191 10.95 0.32 -21.66
C LYS A 191 9.48 0.02 -21.29
N ILE A 192 8.56 0.93 -21.57
CA ILE A 192 7.14 0.76 -21.26
C ILE A 192 6.37 0.41 -22.54
N HIS A 193 5.61 -0.68 -22.48
CA HIS A 193 4.71 -1.08 -23.56
C HIS A 193 3.37 -0.32 -23.49
N LEU A 194 2.81 -0.25 -22.29
CA LEU A 194 1.54 0.39 -21.97
C LEU A 194 1.61 0.91 -20.53
N MET A 195 1.02 2.07 -20.28
CA MET A 195 0.74 2.56 -18.94
C MET A 195 -0.77 2.71 -18.73
N SER A 196 -1.28 2.02 -17.72
CA SER A 196 -2.67 2.12 -17.26
C SER A 196 -2.71 2.90 -15.95
N ALA A 197 -3.33 4.08 -15.97
CA ALA A 197 -3.44 4.96 -14.81
C ALA A 197 -4.79 4.79 -14.11
N LEU A 198 -4.79 4.18 -12.92
CA LEU A 198 -5.99 3.98 -12.10
C LEU A 198 -6.06 5.10 -11.05
N ALA A 199 -7.14 5.89 -11.07
CA ALA A 199 -7.28 7.10 -10.25
C ALA A 199 -6.03 8.03 -10.34
N PRO A 200 -5.70 8.55 -11.54
CA PRO A 200 -4.46 9.29 -11.77
C PRO A 200 -4.38 10.58 -10.96
N VAL A 201 -3.22 10.84 -10.35
CA VAL A 201 -2.94 12.06 -9.58
C VAL A 201 -1.71 12.76 -10.14
N ALA A 202 -1.94 13.87 -10.84
CA ALA A 202 -0.88 14.76 -11.31
C ALA A 202 -0.96 16.14 -10.65
N PHE A 203 -2.16 16.73 -10.63
CA PHE A 203 -2.44 18.01 -9.97
C PHE A 203 -3.61 17.85 -9.00
N MET A 204 -3.46 18.38 -7.78
CA MET A 204 -4.47 18.25 -6.72
C MET A 204 -5.30 19.54 -6.49
N LYS A 205 -5.15 20.56 -7.35
CA LYS A 205 -5.76 21.90 -7.16
C LYS A 205 -7.28 21.87 -6.92
N HIS A 206 -7.99 20.94 -7.56
CA HIS A 206 -9.45 20.82 -7.49
C HIS A 206 -9.93 19.61 -6.69
N MET A 207 -9.04 18.96 -5.93
CA MET A 207 -9.38 17.78 -5.14
C MET A 207 -10.32 18.16 -4.00
N LYS A 208 -11.51 17.53 -3.95
CA LYS A 208 -12.52 17.74 -2.91
C LYS A 208 -12.27 16.83 -1.70
N ALA A 209 -11.08 16.91 -1.11
CA ALA A 209 -10.68 16.12 0.06
C ALA A 209 -10.22 17.07 1.19
N PRO A 210 -11.14 17.59 2.02
CA PRO A 210 -10.82 18.62 3.01
C PRO A 210 -9.79 18.16 4.04
N LEU A 211 -9.73 16.85 4.35
CA LEU A 211 -8.76 16.28 5.26
C LEU A 211 -7.33 16.27 4.69
N MET A 212 -7.15 16.22 3.35
CA MET A 212 -5.83 16.33 2.74
C MET A 212 -5.25 17.74 2.79
N GLY A 213 -6.09 18.76 2.72
CA GLY A 213 -5.68 20.15 2.96
C GLY A 213 -5.15 20.34 4.39
N MET A 214 -5.85 19.77 5.37
CA MET A 214 -5.41 19.78 6.77
C MET A 214 -4.17 18.91 7.02
N ALA A 215 -4.07 17.73 6.38
CA ALA A 215 -2.89 16.88 6.46
C ALA A 215 -1.64 17.58 5.92
N ARG A 216 -1.75 18.30 4.79
CA ARG A 216 -0.65 19.13 4.25
C ARG A 216 -0.19 20.19 5.25
N MET A 217 -1.11 20.83 5.96
CA MET A 217 -0.80 21.82 6.98
C MET A 217 -0.16 21.17 8.22
N GLY A 218 -0.67 20.02 8.65
CA GLY A 218 -0.15 19.25 9.77
C GLY A 218 1.26 18.71 9.52
N MET A 219 1.55 18.16 8.34
CA MET A 219 2.89 17.68 7.98
C MET A 219 3.93 18.81 8.10
N ASN A 220 3.60 20.02 7.65
CA ASN A 220 4.48 21.18 7.83
C ASN A 220 4.74 21.56 9.30
N MET A 221 3.90 21.11 10.24
CA MET A 221 4.02 21.38 11.67
C MET A 221 4.78 20.30 12.46
N PHE A 222 4.74 19.05 12.01
CA PHE A 222 5.37 17.91 12.70
C PHE A 222 6.83 17.67 12.30
N GLY A 223 7.35 18.41 11.31
CA GLY A 223 8.73 18.33 10.81
C GLY A 223 8.85 17.39 9.61
N ASP A 224 10.07 17.22 9.11
CA ASP A 224 10.36 16.27 8.03
C ASP A 224 10.97 14.98 8.61
N ASN A 225 11.10 13.94 7.78
CA ASN A 225 11.90 12.74 8.06
C ASN A 225 11.33 11.79 9.15
N PHE A 226 10.04 11.48 9.08
CA PHE A 226 9.41 10.45 9.91
C PHE A 226 8.47 9.56 9.10
N GLU A 227 8.21 8.35 9.61
CA GLU A 227 7.19 7.46 9.06
C GLU A 227 5.80 8.06 9.27
N LEU A 228 5.11 8.37 8.17
CA LEU A 228 3.74 8.84 8.19
C LEU A 228 2.82 7.65 8.52
N PHE A 229 2.07 7.74 9.63
CA PHE A 229 1.22 6.65 10.14
C PHE A 229 1.96 5.33 10.41
N PRO A 230 2.91 5.31 11.37
CA PRO A 230 3.62 4.08 11.71
C PRO A 230 2.61 2.99 12.09
N HIS A 231 2.82 1.79 11.54
CA HIS A 231 1.93 0.67 11.80
C HIS A 231 1.86 0.38 13.31
N SER A 232 0.68 0.57 13.88
CA SER A 232 0.42 0.36 15.30
C SER A 232 -0.73 -0.62 15.45
N GLU A 233 -0.42 -1.82 15.93
CA GLU A 233 -1.43 -2.82 16.27
C GLU A 233 -2.49 -2.25 17.24
N ILE A 234 -2.11 -1.28 18.08
CA ILE A 234 -3.02 -0.62 19.01
C ILE A 234 -4.11 0.15 18.24
N PHE A 235 -3.74 0.92 17.22
CA PHE A 235 -4.71 1.69 16.43
C PHE A 235 -5.64 0.77 15.65
N LEU A 236 -5.08 -0.30 15.07
CA LEU A 236 -5.81 -1.31 14.31
C LEU A 236 -6.83 -2.05 15.18
N ASN A 237 -6.37 -2.59 16.31
CA ASN A 237 -7.21 -3.29 17.28
C ASN A 237 -8.28 -2.37 17.85
N HIS A 238 -7.98 -1.07 18.00
CA HIS A 238 -8.97 -0.09 18.41
C HIS A 238 -10.05 0.06 17.33
N CYS A 239 -9.69 0.26 16.06
CA CYS A 239 -10.65 0.34 14.96
C CYS A 239 -11.54 -0.89 14.83
N LEU A 240 -11.02 -2.08 15.13
CA LEU A 240 -11.74 -3.35 15.02
C LEU A 240 -12.43 -3.79 16.33
N SER A 241 -12.43 -2.95 17.36
CA SER A 241 -13.00 -3.28 18.68
C SER A 241 -14.54 -3.32 18.70
N SER A 242 -15.21 -2.62 17.78
CA SER A 242 -16.67 -2.58 17.72
C SER A 242 -17.17 -2.04 16.37
N ALA A 243 -18.45 -2.30 16.03
CA ALA A 243 -19.11 -1.71 14.87
C ALA A 243 -19.07 -0.17 14.86
N ALA A 244 -19.23 0.45 16.02
CA ALA A 244 -19.21 1.91 16.16
C ALA A 244 -17.80 2.47 15.88
N MET A 245 -16.77 1.83 16.41
CA MET A 245 -15.39 2.26 16.21
C MET A 245 -14.95 2.03 14.77
N LEU A 246 -15.27 0.85 14.20
CA LEU A 246 -15.00 0.55 12.81
C LEU A 246 -15.66 1.57 11.88
N LYS A 247 -16.94 1.85 12.08
CA LYS A 247 -17.67 2.87 11.31
C LYS A 247 -17.03 4.25 11.42
N THR A 248 -16.45 4.57 12.58
CA THR A 248 -15.74 5.84 12.81
C THR A 248 -14.41 5.88 12.06
N CYS A 249 -13.57 4.85 12.18
CA CYS A 249 -12.32 4.74 11.42
C CYS A 249 -12.58 4.77 9.91
N MET A 250 -13.57 4.03 9.43
CA MET A 250 -13.94 4.03 8.01
C MET A 250 -14.46 5.40 7.55
N ARG A 251 -15.16 6.17 8.39
CA ARG A 251 -15.56 7.54 8.03
C ARG A 251 -14.35 8.42 7.81
N PHE A 252 -13.32 8.34 8.66
CA PHE A 252 -12.08 9.10 8.48
C PHE A 252 -11.33 8.66 7.21
N TYR A 253 -11.16 7.36 7.01
CA TYR A 253 -10.54 6.80 5.80
C TYR A 253 -11.25 7.29 4.53
N TRP A 254 -12.59 7.30 4.53
CA TRP A 254 -13.40 7.79 3.42
C TRP A 254 -13.31 9.29 3.16
N GLN A 255 -12.87 10.11 4.11
CA GLN A 255 -12.56 11.52 3.84
C GLN A 255 -11.25 11.69 3.05
N ILE A 256 -10.40 10.67 3.03
CA ILE A 256 -9.11 10.67 2.34
C ILE A 256 -9.25 10.11 0.92
N VAL A 257 -9.76 8.87 0.80
CA VAL A 257 -9.79 8.15 -0.48
C VAL A 257 -11.12 8.27 -1.23
N GLY A 258 -12.16 8.81 -0.57
CA GLY A 258 -13.52 8.87 -1.10
C GLY A 258 -14.32 7.60 -0.82
N LYS A 259 -15.65 7.70 -0.93
CA LYS A 259 -16.57 6.57 -0.69
C LYS A 259 -17.49 6.36 -1.87
N ASN A 260 -17.56 5.13 -2.38
CA ASN A 260 -18.64 4.69 -3.25
C ASN A 260 -19.33 3.46 -2.64
N ARG A 261 -20.56 3.64 -2.12
CA ARG A 261 -21.27 2.55 -1.43
C ARG A 261 -21.79 1.47 -2.36
N GLU A 262 -21.97 1.77 -3.64
CA GLU A 262 -22.55 0.83 -4.62
C GLU A 262 -21.50 -0.17 -5.11
N GLU A 263 -20.22 0.23 -5.11
CA GLU A 263 -19.10 -0.56 -5.65
C GLU A 263 -18.15 -1.09 -4.57
N GLN A 264 -18.29 -0.64 -3.32
CA GLN A 264 -17.43 -1.09 -2.22
C GLN A 264 -17.98 -2.36 -1.58
N ASN A 265 -17.24 -3.46 -1.73
CA ASN A 265 -17.45 -4.65 -0.92
C ASN A 265 -16.98 -4.39 0.52
N MET A 266 -17.92 -4.06 1.40
CA MET A 266 -17.64 -3.73 2.81
C MET A 266 -17.19 -4.95 3.64
N VAL A 267 -17.33 -6.17 3.12
CA VAL A 267 -16.99 -7.42 3.81
C VAL A 267 -15.49 -7.70 3.73
N ASP A 268 -14.86 -7.52 2.57
CA ASP A 268 -13.45 -7.87 2.36
C ASP A 268 -12.49 -6.69 2.55
N HIS A 269 -12.98 -5.47 2.32
CA HIS A 269 -12.12 -4.29 2.27
C HIS A 269 -11.61 -3.83 3.65
N VAL A 270 -12.37 -4.14 4.71
CA VAL A 270 -12.04 -3.75 6.09
C VAL A 270 -11.01 -4.69 6.71
N PRO A 271 -11.20 -6.02 6.73
CA PRO A 271 -10.28 -6.90 7.46
C PRO A 271 -8.91 -6.94 6.79
N CYS A 272 -8.84 -6.86 5.46
CA CYS A 272 -7.56 -7.00 4.75
C CYS A 272 -6.84 -5.66 4.49
N GLY A 273 -7.58 -4.54 4.43
CA GLY A 273 -6.99 -3.19 4.40
C GLY A 273 -6.47 -2.74 5.78
N PHE A 274 -7.01 -3.34 6.85
CA PHE A 274 -6.63 -3.13 8.24
C PHE A 274 -6.18 -4.43 8.92
N GLY A 275 -5.66 -5.39 8.15
CA GLY A 275 -5.26 -6.69 8.67
C GLY A 275 -3.91 -6.60 9.36
N PRO A 276 -3.67 -7.34 10.47
CA PRO A 276 -2.41 -7.30 11.17
C PRO A 276 -1.29 -7.79 10.23
N SER A 277 -0.42 -6.86 9.85
CA SER A 277 0.86 -7.25 9.32
C SER A 277 1.67 -7.91 10.43
N SER A 278 1.71 -9.24 10.41
CA SER A 278 2.61 -10.11 11.18
C SER A 278 3.77 -9.37 11.86
N ARG A 279 3.74 -9.34 13.19
CA ARG A 279 4.89 -9.08 14.05
C ARG A 279 6.07 -9.92 13.57
N TRP A 280 7.19 -9.27 13.28
CA TRP A 280 8.48 -9.95 13.32
C TRP A 280 8.92 -10.05 14.78
N LEU A 281 9.14 -11.29 15.23
CA LEU A 281 10.34 -11.66 15.97
C LEU A 281 11.20 -12.49 15.02
#